data_AF-A0A936S8M0-F1
#
_entry.id   AF-A0A936S8M0-F1
#
_cell.length_a   1.000
_cell.length_b   1.000
_cell.length_c   1.000
_cell.angle_alpha   90.00
_cell.angle_beta   90.00
_cell.angle_gamma   90.00
#
_symmetry.space_group_name_H-M   'P 1'
#
loop_
_entity.id
_entity.type
_entity.pdbx_description
1 polymer ?
#
loop_
_entity_poly.entity_id
_entity_poly.type
_entity_poly.pdbx_seq_one_letter_code
_entity_poly.pdbx_strand_id
1 'polypeptide(L)'
;MVERLFVKKALRKYVDEQVQDGDLVALIRTVGGIGALQQFTTDKRLLRAAVENIKFYPQLGGWDIFGSSPTPEEEKLQSFRNEYYSFGAFYSLAYVIAGLNQMPGRKSIAFISDGFMPPGGCGKQKVTFSSSEYERAQQNVIAFANRSSVVINTIQAAGVESPGVTAADVIRSPTVGPGETDSILWTRLACTSERQRPLTILAEDTGGRVIVNNDIAKSIRRILDDQSYYLVAYEPMLFTLLMGIVNRM
;
A
#
# COMPACT_ATOMS: atom_id res chain seq x y z
N MET A 1 10.42 -16.13 -0.65
CA MET A 1 10.55 -16.46 -2.10
C MET A 1 9.18 -16.74 -2.74
N VAL A 2 8.22 -17.34 -2.00
CA VAL A 2 6.87 -17.71 -2.49
C VAL A 2 6.00 -16.50 -2.86
N GLU A 3 5.99 -15.43 -2.05
CA GLU A 3 5.18 -14.21 -2.28
C GLU A 3 5.49 -13.54 -3.64
N ARG A 4 6.78 -13.51 -4.03
CA ARG A 4 7.23 -12.89 -5.29
C ARG A 4 6.67 -13.59 -6.53
N LEU A 5 6.56 -14.92 -6.48
CA LEU A 5 6.01 -15.73 -7.56
C LEU A 5 4.49 -15.57 -7.65
N PHE A 6 3.83 -15.44 -6.51
CA PHE A 6 2.39 -15.29 -6.43
C PHE A 6 1.91 -13.99 -7.08
N VAL A 7 2.49 -12.84 -6.72
CA VAL A 7 2.07 -11.55 -7.30
C VAL A 7 2.35 -11.48 -8.79
N LYS A 8 3.53 -11.94 -9.26
CA LYS A 8 3.85 -11.98 -10.69
C LYS A 8 2.88 -12.86 -11.47
N LYS A 9 2.59 -14.06 -10.96
CA LYS A 9 1.64 -14.98 -11.60
C LYS A 9 0.24 -14.37 -11.68
N ALA A 10 -0.22 -13.70 -10.61
CA ALA A 10 -1.53 -13.06 -10.59
C ALA A 10 -1.61 -11.86 -11.55
N LEU A 11 -0.58 -11.00 -11.59
CA LEU A 11 -0.52 -9.89 -12.54
C LEU A 11 -0.46 -10.37 -14.00
N ARG A 12 0.27 -11.45 -14.26
CA ARG A 12 0.30 -12.07 -15.58
C ARG A 12 -1.07 -12.60 -15.98
N LYS A 13 -1.76 -13.30 -15.07
CA LYS A 13 -3.13 -13.76 -15.26
C LYS A 13 -4.09 -12.59 -15.55
N TYR A 14 -3.97 -11.48 -14.82
CA TYR A 14 -4.74 -10.26 -15.07
C TYR A 14 -4.53 -9.72 -16.50
N VAL A 15 -3.27 -9.55 -16.91
CA VAL A 15 -2.91 -9.06 -18.25
C VAL A 15 -3.43 -9.97 -19.36
N ASP A 16 -3.37 -11.29 -19.15
CA ASP A 16 -3.74 -12.27 -20.15
C ASP A 16 -5.27 -12.42 -20.28
N GLU A 17 -5.98 -12.50 -19.16
CA GLU A 17 -7.39 -12.91 -19.12
C GLU A 17 -8.39 -11.77 -18.88
N GLN A 18 -7.94 -10.59 -18.41
CA GLN A 18 -8.85 -9.57 -17.89
C GLN A 18 -8.72 -8.21 -18.57
N VAL A 19 -7.52 -7.85 -19.03
CA VAL A 19 -7.33 -6.63 -19.84
C VAL A 19 -8.08 -6.79 -21.15
N GLN A 20 -9.04 -5.90 -21.41
CA GLN A 20 -9.84 -5.86 -22.64
C GLN A 20 -9.21 -4.95 -23.69
N ASP A 21 -9.70 -5.06 -24.91
CA ASP A 21 -9.27 -4.18 -26.00
C ASP A 21 -9.77 -2.76 -25.74
N GLY A 22 -8.86 -1.80 -25.70
CA GLY A 22 -9.15 -0.40 -25.35
C GLY A 22 -8.82 -0.04 -23.90
N ASP A 23 -8.54 -1.02 -23.03
CA ASP A 23 -8.07 -0.76 -21.67
C ASP A 23 -6.68 -0.12 -21.71
N LEU A 24 -6.56 1.01 -21.01
CA LEU A 24 -5.33 1.74 -20.89
C LEU A 24 -4.69 1.47 -19.53
N VAL A 25 -3.62 0.65 -19.52
CA VAL A 25 -3.01 0.16 -18.27
C VAL A 25 -1.56 0.61 -18.16
N ALA A 26 -1.15 0.99 -16.94
CA ALA A 26 0.25 1.22 -16.59
C ALA A 26 0.63 0.37 -15.37
N LEU A 27 1.82 -0.24 -15.40
CA LEU A 27 2.39 -0.93 -14.26
C LEU A 27 3.57 -0.10 -13.74
N ILE A 28 3.45 0.40 -12.51
CA ILE A 28 4.44 1.32 -11.93
C ILE A 28 5.05 0.71 -10.68
N ARG A 29 6.37 0.81 -10.57
CA ARG A 29 7.16 0.34 -9.42
C ARG A 29 7.41 1.50 -8.46
N THR A 30 7.23 1.28 -7.16
CA THR A 30 7.46 2.30 -6.12
C THR A 30 8.91 2.41 -5.67
N VAL A 31 9.77 1.44 -5.98
CA VAL A 31 11.16 1.42 -5.52
C VAL A 31 12.11 0.98 -6.64
N GLY A 32 13.31 1.55 -6.69
CA GLY A 32 14.35 1.21 -7.68
C GLY A 32 14.50 2.21 -8.83
N GLY A 33 14.02 3.44 -8.65
CA GLY A 33 14.04 4.51 -9.65
C GLY A 33 12.76 4.54 -10.46
N ILE A 34 12.11 5.71 -10.47
CA ILE A 34 11.00 6.06 -11.37
C ILE A 34 11.62 6.38 -12.74
N GLY A 35 12.40 5.42 -13.27
CA GLY A 35 13.04 5.51 -14.56
C GLY A 35 12.06 4.99 -15.59
N ALA A 36 11.41 5.93 -16.28
CA ALA A 36 10.25 5.75 -17.15
C ALA A 36 8.95 5.51 -16.37
N LEU A 37 8.09 6.54 -16.35
CA LEU A 37 6.67 6.32 -16.59
C LEU A 37 6.57 5.23 -17.66
N GLN A 38 6.18 4.02 -17.27
CA GLN A 38 5.72 3.07 -18.25
C GLN A 38 4.42 3.68 -18.75
N GLN A 39 4.50 4.31 -19.92
CA GLN A 39 3.37 5.01 -20.51
C GLN A 39 2.22 4.01 -20.56
N PHE A 40 1.09 4.47 -20.06
CA PHE A 40 -0.20 3.85 -20.27
C PHE A 40 -0.26 3.22 -21.67
N THR A 41 -0.46 1.91 -21.71
CA THR A 41 -0.37 1.14 -22.94
C THR A 41 -1.53 0.17 -23.04
N THR A 42 -1.96 -0.05 -24.27
CA THR A 42 -2.89 -1.11 -24.64
C THR A 42 -2.14 -2.39 -25.04
N ASP A 43 -0.81 -2.36 -25.18
CA ASP A 43 -0.01 -3.51 -25.61
C ASP A 43 0.27 -4.46 -24.44
N LYS A 44 -0.43 -5.60 -24.44
CA LYS A 44 -0.24 -6.70 -23.47
C LYS A 44 1.20 -7.23 -23.43
N ARG A 45 1.98 -7.11 -24.50
CA ARG A 45 3.40 -7.53 -24.52
C ARG A 45 4.26 -6.64 -23.65
N LEU A 46 4.04 -5.32 -23.70
CA LEU A 46 4.72 -4.35 -22.85
C LEU A 46 4.33 -4.55 -21.38
N LEU A 47 3.05 -4.83 -21.10
CA LEU A 47 2.59 -5.15 -19.74
C LEU A 47 3.22 -6.45 -19.21
N ARG A 48 3.32 -7.51 -20.01
CA ARG A 48 3.99 -8.76 -19.61
C ARG A 48 5.47 -8.52 -19.29
N ALA A 49 6.17 -7.78 -20.14
CA ALA A 49 7.57 -7.42 -19.90
C ALA A 49 7.73 -6.60 -18.60
N ALA A 50 6.75 -5.73 -18.30
CA ALA A 50 6.70 -4.98 -17.04
C ALA A 50 6.63 -5.92 -15.83
N VAL A 51 5.72 -6.90 -15.87
CA VAL A 51 5.49 -7.86 -14.80
C VAL A 51 6.75 -8.68 -14.50
N GLU A 52 7.45 -9.12 -15.54
CA GLU A 52 8.69 -9.91 -15.37
C GLU A 52 9.80 -9.10 -14.69
N ASN A 53 9.82 -7.78 -14.89
CA ASN A 53 10.79 -6.86 -14.31
C ASN A 53 10.45 -6.38 -12.89
N ILE A 54 9.32 -6.80 -12.30
CA ILE A 54 9.01 -6.48 -10.91
C ILE A 54 10.05 -7.14 -9.99
N LYS A 55 10.70 -6.31 -9.16
CA LYS A 55 11.58 -6.77 -8.09
C LYS A 55 10.88 -6.48 -6.77
N PHE A 56 10.58 -7.54 -6.02
CA PHE A 56 10.08 -7.43 -4.67
C PHE A 56 11.25 -7.39 -3.70
N TYR A 57 11.34 -6.35 -2.90
CA TYR A 57 12.26 -6.33 -1.76
C TYR A 57 11.50 -6.90 -0.58
N PRO A 58 11.77 -8.13 -0.12
CA PRO A 58 11.14 -8.67 1.06
C PRO A 58 11.46 -7.72 2.20
N GLN A 59 10.43 -7.19 2.83
CA GLN A 59 10.55 -6.67 4.18
C GLN A 59 10.75 -7.90 5.07
N LEU A 60 12.00 -8.36 5.17
CA LEU A 60 12.51 -9.44 6.03
C LEU A 60 11.39 -10.34 6.59
N GLY A 61 10.95 -11.31 5.79
CA GLY A 61 9.89 -12.26 6.11
C GLY A 61 10.29 -13.33 7.13
N GLY A 62 11.16 -12.97 8.07
CA GLY A 62 11.49 -13.76 9.24
C GLY A 62 11.49 -12.80 10.42
N TRP A 63 10.62 -13.05 11.38
CA TRP A 63 10.70 -12.34 12.65
C TRP A 63 11.93 -12.88 13.37
N ASP A 64 12.78 -12.00 13.91
CA ASP A 64 13.82 -12.46 14.83
C ASP A 64 13.17 -12.62 16.21
N ILE A 65 12.50 -13.75 16.39
CA ILE A 65 11.61 -14.00 17.51
C ILE A 65 12.41 -14.31 18.79
N PHE A 66 13.66 -14.74 18.65
CA PHE A 66 14.52 -15.15 19.75
C PHE A 66 15.99 -14.71 19.58
N GLY A 67 16.28 -13.79 18.66
CA GLY A 67 17.57 -13.16 18.54
C GLY A 67 17.83 -12.19 19.69
N SER A 68 19.11 -12.02 20.04
CA SER A 68 19.57 -10.85 20.77
C SER A 68 18.94 -9.60 20.16
N SER A 69 18.48 -8.66 21.00
CA SER A 69 18.05 -7.33 20.54
C SER A 69 18.99 -6.85 19.44
N PRO A 70 18.46 -6.39 18.28
CA PRO A 70 19.30 -5.92 17.20
C PRO A 70 20.33 -4.95 17.77
N THR A 71 21.57 -5.05 17.30
CA THR A 71 22.58 -4.08 17.70
C THR A 71 22.05 -2.67 17.40
N PRO A 72 22.47 -1.62 18.14
CA PRO A 72 22.00 -0.27 17.88
C PRO A 72 22.22 0.19 16.42
N GLU A 73 23.18 -0.41 15.71
CA GLU A 73 23.42 -0.18 14.29
C GLU A 73 22.39 -0.90 13.39
N GLU A 74 22.10 -2.18 13.67
CA GLU A 74 21.05 -2.93 12.97
C GLU A 74 19.66 -2.31 13.18
N GLU A 75 19.37 -1.88 14.41
CA GLU A 75 18.09 -1.23 14.75
C GLU A 75 17.92 0.07 13.96
N LYS A 76 18.96 0.92 13.92
CA LYS A 76 18.97 2.15 13.11
C LYS A 76 18.84 1.86 11.62
N LEU A 77 19.52 0.83 11.11
CA LEU A 77 19.44 0.46 9.70
C LEU A 77 18.04 -0.04 9.33
N GLN A 78 17.42 -0.81 10.21
CA GLN A 78 16.04 -1.29 10.03
C GLN A 78 15.04 -0.15 10.06
N SER A 79 15.10 0.75 11.06
CA SER A 79 14.20 1.90 11.12
C SER A 79 14.38 2.83 9.93
N PHE A 80 15.63 3.13 9.55
CA PHE A 80 15.92 3.91 8.35
C PHE A 80 15.36 3.26 7.08
N ARG A 81 15.54 1.94 6.90
CA ARG A 81 14.98 1.21 5.75
C ARG A 81 13.47 1.30 5.73
N ASN A 82 12.82 0.98 6.84
CA ASN A 82 11.36 0.99 6.95
C ASN A 82 10.78 2.36 6.63
N GLU A 83 11.34 3.42 7.23
CA GLU A 83 10.89 4.79 6.99
C GLU A 83 11.15 5.20 5.54
N TYR A 84 12.34 4.92 4.99
CA TYR A 84 12.67 5.20 3.59
C TYR A 84 11.72 4.50 2.61
N TYR A 85 11.35 3.24 2.85
CA TYR A 85 10.39 2.52 2.01
C TYR A 85 9.00 3.13 2.09
N SER A 86 8.52 3.49 3.29
CA SER A 86 7.20 4.06 3.47
C SER A 86 7.08 5.43 2.81
N PHE A 87 8.02 6.35 3.05
CA PHE A 87 8.05 7.65 2.38
C PHE A 87 8.24 7.49 0.87
N GLY A 88 9.12 6.60 0.41
CA GLY A 88 9.32 6.31 -1.00
C GLY A 88 8.05 5.83 -1.71
N ALA A 89 7.24 5.02 -1.04
CA ALA A 89 5.93 4.59 -1.56
C ALA A 89 4.94 5.76 -1.66
N PHE A 90 4.86 6.63 -0.65
CA PHE A 90 4.02 7.83 -0.69
C PHE A 90 4.43 8.79 -1.81
N TYR A 91 5.73 9.04 -1.98
CA TYR A 91 6.23 9.86 -3.08
C TYR A 91 5.94 9.24 -4.45
N SER A 92 6.06 7.92 -4.57
CA SER A 92 5.72 7.22 -5.80
C SER A 92 4.24 7.32 -6.12
N LEU A 93 3.36 7.13 -5.14
CA LEU A 93 1.91 7.35 -5.31
C LEU A 93 1.62 8.78 -5.75
N ALA A 94 2.21 9.78 -5.09
CA ALA A 94 2.06 11.18 -5.47
C ALA A 94 2.51 11.42 -6.93
N TYR A 95 3.62 10.84 -7.35
CA TYR A 95 4.10 10.94 -8.73
C TYR A 95 3.11 10.31 -9.73
N VAL A 96 2.58 9.12 -9.43
CA VAL A 96 1.55 8.48 -10.28
C VAL A 96 0.28 9.32 -10.35
N ILE A 97 -0.19 9.83 -9.21
CA ILE A 97 -1.38 10.69 -9.14
C ILE A 97 -1.16 11.96 -9.97
N ALA A 98 0.03 12.56 -9.93
CA ALA A 98 0.37 13.71 -10.77
C ALA A 98 0.28 13.40 -12.27
N GLY A 99 0.76 12.22 -12.70
CA GLY A 99 0.62 11.78 -14.10
C GLY A 99 -0.85 11.51 -14.49
N LEU A 100 -1.61 10.90 -13.57
CA LEU A 100 -3.04 10.64 -13.74
C LEU A 100 -3.88 11.92 -13.79
N ASN A 101 -3.45 13.01 -13.16
CA ASN A 101 -4.18 14.28 -13.09
C ASN A 101 -4.50 14.88 -14.47
N GLN A 102 -3.72 14.53 -15.51
CA GLN A 102 -3.93 15.01 -16.88
C GLN A 102 -5.04 14.23 -17.62
N MET A 103 -5.54 13.13 -17.03
CA MET A 103 -6.56 12.29 -17.65
C MET A 103 -7.96 12.64 -17.11
N PRO A 104 -8.96 12.80 -17.98
CA PRO A 104 -10.33 13.09 -17.57
C PRO A 104 -10.97 11.89 -16.87
N GLY A 105 -12.01 12.16 -16.07
CA GLY A 105 -12.80 11.15 -15.40
C GLY A 105 -12.19 10.62 -14.09
N ARG A 106 -12.93 9.68 -13.49
CA ARG A 106 -12.53 8.98 -12.27
C ARG A 106 -11.48 7.93 -12.61
N LYS A 107 -10.37 7.96 -11.90
CA LYS A 107 -9.21 7.10 -12.14
C LYS A 107 -9.04 6.17 -10.94
N SER A 108 -8.52 4.97 -11.18
CA SER A 108 -8.31 4.01 -10.09
C SER A 108 -6.88 3.48 -10.09
N ILE A 109 -6.31 3.39 -8.90
CA ILE A 109 -5.02 2.74 -8.63
C ILE A 109 -5.30 1.44 -7.88
N ALA A 110 -4.75 0.32 -8.37
CA ALA A 110 -4.63 -0.91 -7.60
C ALA A 110 -3.21 -0.95 -6.98
N PHE A 111 -3.11 -0.60 -5.71
CA PHE A 111 -1.85 -0.52 -4.97
C PHE A 111 -1.58 -1.84 -4.25
N ILE A 112 -0.63 -2.61 -4.79
CA ILE A 112 -0.24 -3.92 -4.24
C ILE A 112 0.98 -3.72 -3.34
N SER A 113 0.86 -4.04 -2.05
CA SER A 113 1.92 -3.86 -1.06
C SER A 113 1.78 -4.87 0.09
N ASP A 114 2.89 -5.22 0.74
CA ASP A 114 2.88 -6.00 1.99
C ASP A 114 2.57 -5.14 3.22
N GLY A 115 2.36 -3.83 3.00
CA GLY A 115 2.21 -2.83 4.04
C GLY A 115 3.46 -2.00 4.23
N PHE A 116 3.35 -0.99 5.07
CA PHE A 116 4.41 -0.05 5.43
C PHE A 116 4.45 0.05 6.93
N MET A 117 5.64 0.15 7.47
CA MET A 117 5.81 0.31 8.90
C MET A 117 5.82 1.82 9.22
N PRO A 118 5.04 2.29 10.21
CA PRO A 118 5.17 3.65 10.71
C PRO A 118 6.56 3.87 11.35
N PRO A 119 7.01 5.12 11.50
CA PRO A 119 8.24 5.42 12.21
C PRO A 119 8.20 4.82 13.61
N GLY A 120 9.27 4.13 14.00
CA GLY A 120 9.39 3.47 15.29
C GLY A 120 9.11 1.97 15.24
N GLY A 121 8.71 1.48 14.06
CA GLY A 121 8.51 0.06 13.87
C GLY A 121 7.27 -0.42 14.60
N CYS A 122 7.30 -1.69 14.99
CA CYS A 122 6.32 -2.27 15.88
C CYS A 122 6.90 -2.51 17.28
N GLY A 123 7.52 -1.46 17.81
CA GLY A 123 8.19 -1.47 19.11
C GLY A 123 8.74 -0.08 19.44
N LYS A 124 9.70 -0.01 20.35
CA LYS A 124 10.37 1.25 20.72
C LYS A 124 11.63 1.48 19.87
N GLN A 125 11.52 1.39 18.54
CA GLN A 125 12.69 1.64 17.69
C GLN A 125 13.00 3.13 17.62
N LYS A 126 14.29 3.47 17.51
CA LYS A 126 14.70 4.86 17.22
C LYS A 126 14.19 5.29 15.85
N VAL A 127 13.43 6.38 15.84
CA VAL A 127 12.88 7.02 14.64
C VAL A 127 13.87 7.99 14.00
N THR A 128 13.94 7.98 12.66
CA THR A 128 14.63 9.05 11.91
C THR A 128 13.66 10.20 11.59
N PHE A 129 12.41 9.86 11.26
CA PHE A 129 11.33 10.80 11.00
C PHE A 129 10.25 10.75 12.09
N SER A 130 9.62 11.89 12.38
CA SER A 130 8.52 11.95 13.35
C SER A 130 7.26 11.27 12.81
N SER A 131 6.47 10.67 13.70
CA SER A 131 5.12 10.16 13.38
C SER A 131 4.24 11.23 12.72
N SER A 132 4.37 12.50 13.13
CA SER A 132 3.64 13.62 12.54
C SER A 132 4.03 13.90 11.08
N GLU A 133 5.29 13.66 10.71
CA GLU A 133 5.75 13.84 9.33
C GLU A 133 5.24 12.71 8.43
N TYR A 134 5.22 11.50 8.95
CA TYR A 134 4.64 10.33 8.29
C TYR A 134 3.15 10.50 8.04
N GLU A 135 2.39 10.86 9.08
CA GLU A 135 0.95 11.12 8.98
C GLU A 135 0.66 12.23 7.97
N ARG A 136 1.41 13.34 8.03
CA ARG A 136 1.27 14.43 7.06
C ARG A 136 1.60 13.98 5.63
N ALA A 137 2.65 13.19 5.43
CA ALA A 137 2.98 12.66 4.11
C ALA A 137 1.87 11.76 3.56
N GLN A 138 1.31 10.89 4.40
CA GLN A 138 0.17 10.04 4.03
C GLN A 138 -1.06 10.89 3.69
N GLN A 139 -1.42 11.84 4.54
CA GLN A 139 -2.57 12.73 4.33
C GLN A 139 -2.41 13.60 3.07
N ASN A 140 -1.19 14.04 2.75
CA ASN A 140 -0.91 14.76 1.51
C ASN A 140 -1.20 13.91 0.27
N VAL A 141 -0.84 12.62 0.27
CA VAL A 141 -1.14 11.70 -0.82
C VAL A 141 -2.64 11.49 -0.97
N ILE A 142 -3.36 11.29 0.13
CA ILE A 142 -4.82 11.12 0.15
C ILE A 142 -5.52 12.36 -0.39
N ALA A 143 -5.17 13.54 0.14
CA ALA A 143 -5.73 14.81 -0.29
C ALA A 143 -5.43 15.08 -1.77
N PHE A 144 -4.25 14.69 -2.26
CA PHE A 144 -3.93 14.82 -3.68
C PHE A 144 -4.74 13.84 -4.54
N ALA A 145 -4.87 12.58 -4.14
CA ALA A 145 -5.69 11.59 -4.83
C ALA A 145 -7.14 12.07 -4.99
N ASN A 146 -7.75 12.54 -3.90
CA ASN A 146 -9.12 13.05 -3.89
C ASN A 146 -9.30 14.25 -4.83
N ARG A 147 -8.39 15.23 -4.80
CA ARG A 147 -8.44 16.39 -5.72
C ARG A 147 -8.24 16.01 -7.19
N SER A 148 -7.52 14.93 -7.47
CA SER A 148 -7.29 14.42 -8.81
C SER A 148 -8.33 13.37 -9.26
N SER A 149 -9.39 13.15 -8.47
CA SER A 149 -10.41 12.11 -8.70
C SER A 149 -9.81 10.72 -8.89
N VAL A 150 -8.76 10.40 -8.11
CA VAL A 150 -8.08 9.12 -8.07
C VAL A 150 -8.54 8.35 -6.84
N VAL A 151 -9.00 7.13 -7.03
CA VAL A 151 -9.36 6.20 -5.96
C VAL A 151 -8.29 5.12 -5.83
N ILE A 152 -7.75 4.95 -4.62
CA ILE A 152 -6.72 3.97 -4.33
C ILE A 152 -7.39 2.73 -3.73
N ASN A 153 -7.23 1.58 -4.38
CA ASN A 153 -7.60 0.30 -3.81
C ASN A 153 -6.33 -0.41 -3.37
N THR A 154 -6.27 -0.90 -2.14
CA THR A 154 -5.07 -1.56 -1.61
C THR A 154 -5.24 -3.07 -1.62
N ILE A 155 -4.19 -3.78 -2.02
CA ILE A 155 -4.15 -5.24 -2.07
C ILE A 155 -2.96 -5.70 -1.26
N GLN A 156 -3.21 -6.44 -0.18
CA GLN A 156 -2.14 -6.94 0.66
C GLN A 156 -1.48 -8.18 0.02
N ALA A 157 -0.20 -8.05 -0.35
CA ALA A 157 0.52 -9.11 -1.06
C ALA A 157 0.99 -10.26 -0.16
N ALA A 158 1.20 -10.00 1.14
CA ALA A 158 1.54 -11.02 2.15
C ALA A 158 0.44 -12.09 2.33
N GLY A 159 -0.80 -11.79 1.92
CA GLY A 159 -1.92 -12.72 2.05
C GLY A 159 -2.34 -12.95 3.51
N VAL A 160 -2.93 -14.11 3.78
CA VAL A 160 -3.26 -14.52 5.15
C VAL A 160 -2.01 -15.09 5.83
N GLU A 161 -1.35 -14.30 6.66
CA GLU A 161 -0.23 -14.75 7.49
C GLU A 161 -0.71 -15.73 8.57
N SER A 162 0.03 -16.82 8.79
CA SER A 162 -0.24 -17.70 9.92
C SER A 162 0.18 -16.99 11.21
N PRO A 163 -0.70 -16.88 12.22
CA PRO A 163 -0.36 -16.21 13.47
C PRO A 163 0.71 -16.98 14.24
N GLY A 164 0.80 -18.30 14.07
CA GLY A 164 1.73 -19.19 14.78
C GLY A 164 3.19 -19.06 14.33
N VAL A 165 4.10 -19.61 15.14
CA VAL A 165 5.52 -19.78 14.76
C VAL A 165 5.62 -20.61 13.49
N THR A 166 6.40 -20.14 12.52
CA THR A 166 6.58 -20.75 11.20
C THR A 166 8.02 -21.21 11.01
N ALA A 167 8.27 -22.06 10.02
CA ALA A 167 9.62 -22.46 9.64
C ALA A 167 10.49 -21.30 9.07
N ALA A 168 9.88 -20.13 8.79
CA ALA A 168 10.61 -18.92 8.40
C ALA A 168 11.16 -18.17 9.62
N ASP A 169 10.73 -18.54 10.83
CA ASP A 169 11.12 -17.87 12.06
C ASP A 169 12.45 -18.40 12.58
N VAL A 170 13.28 -17.48 13.04
CA VAL A 170 14.60 -17.81 13.58
C VAL A 170 14.44 -18.13 15.07
N ILE A 171 14.39 -19.43 15.39
CA ILE A 171 14.33 -19.94 16.77
C ILE A 171 15.75 -20.21 17.26
N ARG A 172 16.29 -19.33 18.11
CA ARG A 172 17.65 -19.46 18.68
C ARG A 172 17.66 -19.98 20.12
N SER A 173 16.50 -20.12 20.77
CA SER A 173 16.37 -20.77 22.08
C SER A 173 15.98 -22.24 21.89
N PRO A 174 16.70 -23.21 22.48
CA PRO A 174 16.40 -24.64 22.37
C PRO A 174 15.14 -25.07 23.13
N THR A 175 14.57 -24.19 23.96
CA THR A 175 13.36 -24.46 24.75
C THR A 175 12.40 -23.30 24.57
N VAL A 176 11.32 -23.49 23.81
CA VAL A 176 10.22 -22.53 23.73
C VAL A 176 9.19 -22.94 24.78
N GLY A 177 9.02 -22.11 25.81
CA GLY A 177 7.98 -22.33 26.81
C GLY A 177 6.58 -21.98 26.28
N PRO A 178 5.50 -22.56 26.83
CA PRO A 178 4.13 -22.21 26.43
C PRO A 178 3.83 -20.71 26.50
N GLY A 179 4.31 -20.01 27.55
CA GLY A 179 4.10 -18.57 27.72
C GLY A 179 4.93 -17.66 26.80
N GLU A 180 6.03 -18.17 26.23
CA GLU A 180 6.81 -17.44 25.22
C GLU A 180 6.14 -17.53 23.85
N THR A 181 5.47 -18.63 23.54
CA THR A 181 4.71 -18.78 22.29
C THR A 181 3.60 -17.73 22.19
N ASP A 182 2.90 -17.45 23.29
CA ASP A 182 1.81 -16.46 23.32
C ASP A 182 2.30 -15.03 23.07
N SER A 183 3.43 -14.60 23.65
CA SER A 183 3.96 -13.24 23.45
C SER A 183 4.35 -12.96 21.99
N ILE A 184 4.77 -14.01 21.29
CA ILE A 184 5.14 -14.00 19.88
C ILE A 184 3.89 -13.82 19.01
N LEU A 185 2.83 -14.58 19.29
CA LEU A 185 1.55 -14.44 18.60
C LEU A 185 1.04 -12.99 18.70
N TRP A 186 1.06 -12.42 19.91
CA TRP A 186 0.56 -11.07 20.15
C TRP A 186 1.41 -10.00 19.46
N THR A 187 2.73 -10.12 19.52
CA THR A 187 3.63 -9.18 18.84
C THR A 187 3.49 -9.30 17.33
N ARG A 188 3.35 -10.53 16.80
CA ARG A 188 3.05 -10.79 15.40
C ARG A 188 1.80 -10.07 14.94
N LEU A 189 0.70 -10.35 15.62
CA LEU A 189 -0.60 -9.77 15.30
C LEU A 189 -0.55 -8.23 15.36
N ALA A 190 0.11 -7.67 16.38
CA ALA A 190 0.26 -6.23 16.52
C ALA A 190 1.04 -5.61 15.35
N CYS A 191 2.22 -6.12 14.97
CA CYS A 191 2.94 -5.51 13.85
C CYS A 191 2.25 -5.74 12.51
N THR A 192 1.62 -6.89 12.29
CA THR A 192 0.86 -7.13 11.05
C THR A 192 -0.28 -6.12 10.94
N SER A 193 -0.99 -5.86 12.04
CA SER A 193 -2.03 -4.81 12.11
C SER A 193 -1.46 -3.41 11.84
N GLU A 194 -0.33 -3.05 12.47
CA GLU A 194 0.31 -1.74 12.26
C GLU A 194 0.78 -1.55 10.81
N ARG A 195 1.26 -2.61 10.15
CA ARG A 195 1.63 -2.54 8.72
C ARG A 195 0.44 -2.40 7.78
N GLN A 196 -0.68 -3.02 8.13
CA GLN A 196 -1.92 -2.98 7.36
C GLN A 196 -2.63 -1.65 7.49
N ARG A 197 -2.61 -1.04 8.69
CA ARG A 197 -3.41 0.14 9.01
C ARG A 197 -3.28 1.27 7.98
N PRO A 198 -2.09 1.67 7.50
CA PRO A 198 -2.05 2.79 6.57
C PRO A 198 -2.51 2.40 5.14
N LEU A 199 -2.59 1.11 4.79
CA LEU A 199 -3.19 0.63 3.52
C LEU A 199 -4.71 0.78 3.60
N THR A 200 -5.26 0.54 4.79
CA THR A 200 -6.66 0.80 5.10
C THR A 200 -6.97 2.28 4.96
N ILE A 201 -6.19 3.13 5.62
CA ILE A 201 -6.37 4.59 5.55
C ILE A 201 -6.28 5.09 4.09
N LEU A 202 -5.28 4.66 3.31
CA LEU A 202 -5.17 5.06 1.90
C LEU A 202 -6.39 4.64 1.07
N ALA A 203 -6.93 3.45 1.32
CA ALA A 203 -8.07 2.96 0.57
C ALA A 203 -9.36 3.67 0.97
N GLU A 204 -9.69 3.64 2.26
CA GLU A 204 -10.96 4.15 2.77
C GLU A 204 -11.08 5.67 2.58
N ASP A 205 -10.02 6.43 2.86
CA ASP A 205 -10.05 7.90 2.75
C ASP A 205 -10.03 8.40 1.30
N THR A 206 -9.77 7.50 0.34
CA THR A 206 -9.93 7.79 -1.10
C THR A 206 -11.17 7.14 -1.72
N GLY A 207 -12.03 6.51 -0.91
CA GLY A 207 -13.25 5.83 -1.36
C GLY A 207 -13.02 4.51 -2.10
N GLY A 208 -11.84 3.90 -1.90
CA GLY A 208 -11.48 2.59 -2.40
C GLY A 208 -11.72 1.49 -1.37
N ARG A 209 -11.16 0.31 -1.64
CA ARG A 209 -11.32 -0.87 -0.77
C ARG A 209 -9.98 -1.50 -0.44
N VAL A 210 -9.92 -2.07 0.75
CA VAL A 210 -8.83 -2.94 1.20
C VAL A 210 -9.15 -4.37 0.79
N ILE A 211 -8.19 -5.04 0.16
CA ILE A 211 -8.33 -6.42 -0.26
C ILE A 211 -7.23 -7.25 0.40
N VAL A 212 -7.64 -8.03 1.38
CA VAL A 212 -6.81 -9.02 2.06
C VAL A 212 -7.20 -10.38 1.50
N ASN A 213 -6.59 -10.79 0.38
CA ASN A 213 -6.90 -12.08 -0.24
C ASN A 213 -5.72 -12.64 -1.05
N ASN A 214 -5.63 -13.96 -1.11
CA ASN A 214 -4.67 -14.74 -1.89
C ASN A 214 -5.10 -14.92 -3.36
N ASP A 215 -5.95 -14.06 -3.92
CA ASP A 215 -6.28 -14.06 -5.36
C ASP A 215 -6.29 -12.63 -5.91
N ILE A 216 -5.08 -12.09 -6.14
CA ILE A 216 -4.88 -10.72 -6.61
C ILE A 216 -5.57 -10.49 -7.97
N ALA A 217 -5.59 -11.50 -8.86
CA ALA A 217 -6.21 -11.35 -10.18
C ALA A 217 -7.73 -11.15 -10.05
N LYS A 218 -8.39 -11.92 -9.17
CA LYS A 218 -9.82 -11.73 -8.88
C LYS A 218 -10.09 -10.40 -8.19
N SER A 219 -9.19 -9.98 -7.31
CA SER A 219 -9.27 -8.69 -6.60
C SER A 219 -9.21 -7.51 -7.57
N ILE A 220 -8.31 -7.53 -8.55
CA ILE A 220 -8.23 -6.50 -9.59
C ILE A 220 -9.51 -6.46 -10.42
N ARG A 221 -10.03 -7.62 -10.84
CA ARG A 221 -11.32 -7.68 -11.56
C ARG A 221 -12.43 -6.99 -10.78
N ARG A 222 -12.57 -7.32 -9.50
CA ARG A 222 -13.58 -6.74 -8.62
C ARG A 222 -13.46 -5.21 -8.53
N ILE A 223 -12.23 -4.70 -8.45
CA ILE A 223 -11.97 -3.25 -8.45
C ILE A 223 -12.46 -2.59 -9.75
N LEU A 224 -12.25 -3.25 -10.90
CA LEU A 224 -12.68 -2.74 -12.20
C LEU A 224 -14.20 -2.83 -12.40
N ASP A 225 -14.83 -3.91 -11.97
CA ASP A 225 -16.28 -4.12 -12.08
C ASP A 225 -17.05 -3.12 -11.19
N ASP A 226 -16.50 -2.75 -10.03
CA ASP A 226 -17.10 -1.81 -9.09
C ASP A 226 -16.93 -0.32 -9.47
N GLN A 227 -16.45 0.05 -10.66
CA GLN A 227 -16.22 1.45 -11.05
C GLN A 227 -17.51 2.28 -11.30
N SER A 228 -18.69 1.71 -11.03
CA SER A 228 -20.01 2.35 -11.20
C SER A 228 -20.48 3.06 -9.92
N TYR A 229 -19.78 4.10 -9.46
CA TYR A 229 -20.25 4.92 -8.33
C TYR A 229 -20.57 6.35 -8.78
N TYR A 230 -21.86 6.70 -8.71
CA TYR A 230 -22.29 8.10 -8.71
C TYR A 230 -21.90 8.72 -7.36
N LEU A 231 -21.02 9.72 -7.37
CA LEU A 231 -20.72 10.52 -6.19
C LEU A 231 -21.90 11.47 -5.94
N VAL A 232 -22.78 11.13 -4.99
CA VAL A 232 -23.72 12.09 -4.42
C VAL A 232 -23.01 12.72 -3.23
N ALA A 233 -22.45 13.92 -3.42
CA ALA A 233 -22.03 14.74 -2.29
C ALA A 233 -23.29 15.27 -1.59
N TYR A 234 -23.56 14.81 -0.37
CA TYR A 234 -24.48 15.48 0.54
C TYR A 234 -23.68 16.52 1.32
N GLU A 235 -23.74 17.77 0.87
CA GLU A 235 -23.35 18.90 1.71
C GLU A 235 -24.51 19.15 2.68
N PRO A 236 -24.35 18.93 4.00
CA PRO A 236 -25.35 19.38 4.93
C PRO A 236 -25.40 20.90 4.86
N MET A 237 -26.37 21.43 4.10
CA MET A 237 -26.76 22.83 4.22
C MET A 237 -27.32 23.01 5.63
N LEU A 238 -26.45 23.40 6.57
CA LEU A 238 -26.88 24.20 7.70
C LEU A 238 -27.46 25.47 7.07
N PHE A 239 -28.79 25.52 7.00
CA PHE A 239 -29.56 26.70 6.62
C PHE A 239 -29.02 27.90 7.41
N THR A 240 -28.25 28.76 6.74
CA THR A 240 -27.99 30.13 7.17
C THR A 240 -28.26 31.01 5.97
N LEU A 241 -29.42 31.66 5.99
CA LEU A 241 -29.88 32.57 4.95
C LEU A 241 -29.06 33.87 5.06
N LEU A 242 -28.33 34.23 3.99
CA LEU A 242 -27.59 35.48 3.86
C LEU A 242 -28.52 36.67 3.51
N MET A 243 -28.23 37.86 4.04
CA MET A 243 -28.72 39.12 3.48
C MET A 243 -27.62 40.17 3.57
N GLY A 244 -26.98 40.45 2.43
CA GLY A 244 -26.08 41.59 2.24
C GLY A 244 -26.63 42.46 1.09
N ILE A 245 -27.19 43.62 1.43
CA ILE A 245 -27.64 44.62 0.47
C ILE A 245 -26.40 45.40 0.02
N VAL A 246 -26.05 45.31 -1.27
CA VAL A 246 -25.06 46.20 -1.91
C VAL A 246 -25.83 47.38 -2.50
N ASN A 247 -25.64 48.57 -1.92
CA ASN A 247 -26.13 49.81 -2.50
C ASN A 247 -25.10 50.33 -3.50
N ARG A 248 -25.49 50.56 -4.76
CA ARG A 248 -24.69 51.35 -5.71
C ARG A 248 -24.90 52.83 -5.39
N MET A 249 -23.81 53.56 -5.16
CA MET A 249 -23.66 54.95 -5.59
C MET A 249 -22.49 55.01 -6.55
#